data_AF-B0R9J3-F1
#
_entry.id   AF-B0R9J3-F1
#
_cell.length_a   1.000
_cell.length_b   1.000
_cell.length_c   1.000
_cell.angle_alpha   90.00
_cell.angle_beta   90.00
_cell.angle_gamma   90.00
#
_symmetry.space_group_name_H-M   'P 1'
#
loop_
_entity.id
_entity.type
_entity.pdbx_description
1 polymer ?
#
loop_
_entity_poly.entity_id
_entity_poly.type
_entity_poly.pdbx_seq_one_letter_code
_entity_poly.pdbx_strand_id
1 'polypeptide(L)'
;MTKSLSAQALEELLGVSPDMLTVVDESGVIKYKNPTIEEYLGYTSEVLIGDTVFDYIHPDDRQHVADTFSEIVDGTEGYTTSVVELRFRHADGSWVWLEAQMSNKKATEIAGYVVSSHDISERKRREGTLERLHKATRDLMAATTTNEVATIASETATEVLGLPMNSIHLYSPEQDDLVPVAWSDRTEAVLGGPPPAIPPGESLAGRAYATNTLEMYPDVREADNVMNPETPLRSELHLPLGDHGVLIAGSTTVGDFDTSDEHLAQIFAANLEAALDRVEREQALTERNERLDEFAAIVSHDLRNPLSIIGGYLQLLQEEHDSEHLETMAEAHGRMETLIEDLLSLARHGDDVDDLNPVQLGALVEACWGNVETANARLRVETDQTVLADENRLKELVENLIRNAIEHGGEDVTVTVGDLSGDEGFYIEDDGSGIQEADREDVFTSGFSTSTEGTGFGLAIVKRIVDAHGWTVTVTDGSQGGARFEFRVPGSDR
;
A
#
# COMPACT_ATOMS: atom_id res chain seq x y z
N MET A 1 32.04 -40.29 -47.75
CA MET A 1 32.30 -39.09 -48.57
C MET A 1 31.56 -37.94 -47.92
N THR A 2 32.27 -37.12 -47.16
CA THR A 2 31.73 -35.88 -46.60
C THR A 2 31.63 -34.91 -47.77
N LYS A 3 30.42 -34.68 -48.30
CA LYS A 3 30.23 -33.63 -49.32
C LYS A 3 30.45 -32.29 -48.61
N SER A 4 31.52 -31.57 -48.94
CA SER A 4 31.59 -30.16 -48.57
C SER A 4 30.51 -29.42 -49.38
N LEU A 5 29.82 -28.50 -48.73
CA LEU A 5 28.90 -27.59 -49.43
C LEU A 5 29.73 -26.73 -50.40
N SER A 6 29.16 -26.38 -51.55
CA SER A 6 29.74 -25.36 -52.43
C SER A 6 29.63 -23.99 -51.75
N ALA A 7 30.46 -23.02 -52.16
CA ALA A 7 30.39 -21.65 -51.64
C ALA A 7 28.98 -21.06 -51.77
N GLN A 8 28.32 -21.29 -52.90
CA GLN A 8 26.94 -20.87 -53.16
C GLN A 8 25.93 -21.51 -52.19
N ALA A 9 26.10 -22.79 -51.85
CA ALA A 9 25.23 -23.47 -50.90
C ALA A 9 25.46 -23.02 -49.45
N LEU A 10 26.67 -22.53 -49.12
CA LEU A 10 26.98 -21.93 -47.82
C LEU A 10 26.33 -20.53 -47.69
N GLU A 11 26.35 -19.76 -48.77
CA GLU A 11 25.73 -18.43 -48.86
C GLU A 11 24.19 -18.52 -48.76
N GLU A 12 23.58 -19.49 -49.45
CA GLU A 12 22.15 -19.81 -49.29
C GLU A 12 21.81 -20.19 -47.84
N LEU A 13 22.65 -21.00 -47.18
CA LEU A 13 22.41 -21.41 -45.79
C LEU A 13 22.47 -20.22 -44.81
N LEU A 14 23.38 -19.28 -45.02
CA LEU A 14 23.48 -18.05 -44.22
C LEU A 14 22.29 -17.10 -44.44
N GLY A 15 21.66 -17.14 -45.62
CA GLY A 15 20.46 -16.37 -45.93
C GLY A 15 19.16 -16.92 -45.33
N VAL A 16 19.14 -18.18 -44.88
CA VAL A 16 17.98 -18.80 -44.20
C VAL A 16 18.07 -18.67 -42.67
N SER A 17 19.19 -18.15 -42.15
CA SER A 17 19.36 -17.90 -40.72
C SER A 17 18.38 -16.81 -40.26
N PRO A 18 17.60 -17.03 -39.17
CA PRO A 18 16.76 -16.00 -38.58
C PRO A 18 17.59 -14.89 -37.91
N ASP A 19 18.86 -15.19 -37.55
CA ASP A 19 19.78 -14.21 -36.99
C ASP A 19 20.51 -13.43 -38.08
N MET A 20 20.72 -12.15 -37.80
CA MET A 20 21.58 -11.25 -38.58
C MET A 20 23.04 -11.53 -38.23
N LEU A 21 23.78 -12.10 -39.17
CA LEU A 21 25.19 -12.43 -39.03
C LEU A 21 26.06 -11.35 -39.65
N THR A 22 26.96 -10.78 -38.85
CA THR A 22 27.89 -9.74 -39.26
C THR A 22 29.32 -10.17 -39.00
N VAL A 23 30.24 -9.92 -39.94
CA VAL A 23 31.69 -10.04 -39.69
C VAL A 23 32.29 -8.65 -39.62
N VAL A 24 33.03 -8.36 -38.55
CA VAL A 24 33.75 -7.10 -38.36
C VAL A 24 35.24 -7.33 -38.14
N ASP A 25 36.06 -6.31 -38.38
CA ASP A 25 37.45 -6.29 -37.93
C ASP A 25 37.63 -5.73 -36.51
N GLU A 26 38.87 -5.56 -36.07
CA GLU A 26 39.23 -5.07 -34.74
C GLU A 26 38.88 -3.60 -34.48
N SER A 27 38.52 -2.85 -35.52
CA SER A 27 38.02 -1.47 -35.43
C SER A 27 36.50 -1.38 -35.56
N GLY A 28 35.82 -2.53 -35.68
CA GLY A 28 34.37 -2.60 -35.86
C GLY A 28 33.91 -2.33 -37.29
N VAL A 29 34.83 -2.30 -38.27
CA VAL A 29 34.47 -2.10 -39.68
C VAL A 29 33.80 -3.37 -40.22
N ILE A 30 32.65 -3.19 -40.84
CA ILE A 30 31.80 -4.27 -41.37
C ILE A 30 32.44 -4.84 -42.64
N LYS A 31 32.79 -6.13 -42.60
CA LYS A 31 33.34 -6.88 -43.75
C LYS A 31 32.28 -7.70 -44.47
N TYR A 32 31.26 -8.16 -43.76
CA TYR A 32 30.20 -9.00 -44.30
C TYR A 32 28.93 -8.86 -43.46
N LYS A 33 27.77 -8.94 -44.13
CA LYS A 33 26.45 -9.13 -43.51
C LYS A 33 25.62 -10.10 -44.34
N ASN A 34 24.96 -11.05 -43.69
CA ASN A 34 24.02 -11.94 -44.39
C ASN A 34 22.76 -11.16 -44.84
N PRO A 35 22.03 -11.66 -45.86
CA PRO A 35 20.87 -10.96 -46.42
C PRO A 35 19.73 -10.68 -45.44
N THR A 36 19.63 -11.44 -44.33
CA THR A 36 18.63 -11.26 -43.27
C THR A 36 18.59 -9.83 -42.71
N ILE A 37 19.69 -9.07 -42.79
CA ILE A 37 19.74 -7.67 -42.37
C ILE A 37 18.71 -6.77 -43.07
N GLU A 38 18.40 -7.05 -44.34
CA GLU A 38 17.50 -6.21 -45.14
C GLU A 38 16.05 -6.33 -44.65
N GLU A 39 15.65 -7.53 -44.22
CA GLU A 39 14.32 -7.80 -43.67
C GLU A 39 14.07 -7.05 -42.35
N TYR A 40 15.06 -7.01 -41.46
CA TYR A 40 14.89 -6.46 -40.10
C TYR A 40 15.34 -5.00 -39.95
N LEU A 41 16.33 -4.55 -40.73
CA LEU A 41 16.93 -3.21 -40.60
C LEU A 41 16.78 -2.35 -41.86
N GLY A 42 16.26 -2.89 -42.97
CA GLY A 42 15.97 -2.13 -44.19
C GLY A 42 17.20 -1.69 -44.99
N TYR A 43 18.40 -2.13 -44.62
CA TYR A 43 19.63 -1.87 -45.39
C TYR A 43 19.97 -3.08 -46.25
N THR A 44 20.42 -2.84 -47.48
CA THR A 44 21.12 -3.86 -48.24
C THR A 44 22.51 -4.08 -47.65
N SER A 45 23.02 -5.32 -47.65
CA SER A 45 24.33 -5.64 -47.08
C SER A 45 25.46 -4.77 -47.65
N GLU A 46 25.39 -4.42 -48.94
CA GLU A 46 26.41 -3.62 -49.64
C GLU A 46 26.57 -2.20 -49.09
N VAL A 47 25.49 -1.59 -48.60
CA VAL A 47 25.51 -0.21 -48.08
C VAL A 47 26.27 -0.12 -46.76
N LEU A 48 26.23 -1.18 -45.95
CA LEU A 48 26.85 -1.20 -44.62
C LEU A 48 28.31 -1.67 -44.66
N ILE A 49 28.75 -2.34 -45.72
CA ILE A 49 30.12 -2.87 -45.83
C ILE A 49 31.11 -1.70 -45.95
N GLY A 50 32.14 -1.71 -45.12
CA GLY A 50 33.18 -0.67 -45.05
C GLY A 50 32.91 0.43 -44.03
N ASP A 51 31.67 0.55 -43.56
CA ASP A 51 31.33 1.42 -42.43
C ASP A 51 31.63 0.75 -41.09
N THR A 52 31.67 1.54 -40.02
CA THR A 52 31.78 1.02 -38.66
C THR A 52 30.41 0.75 -38.04
N VAL A 53 30.25 -0.39 -37.36
CA VAL A 53 28.98 -0.74 -36.68
C VAL A 53 28.55 0.31 -35.67
N PHE A 54 29.49 1.04 -35.06
CA PHE A 54 29.22 2.04 -34.02
C PHE A 54 28.44 3.26 -34.54
N ASP A 55 28.52 3.57 -35.83
CA ASP A 55 27.80 4.69 -36.44
C ASP A 55 26.28 4.48 -36.44
N TYR A 56 25.86 3.21 -36.40
CA TYR A 56 24.46 2.78 -36.45
C TYR A 56 23.89 2.46 -35.07
N ILE A 57 24.72 2.43 -34.03
CA ILE A 57 24.29 2.21 -32.64
C ILE A 57 23.77 3.52 -32.05
N HIS A 58 22.68 3.43 -31.28
CA HIS A 58 22.11 4.57 -30.56
C HIS A 58 23.16 5.26 -29.67
N PRO A 59 23.25 6.61 -29.64
CA PRO A 59 24.27 7.34 -28.90
C PRO A 59 24.49 6.88 -27.46
N ASP A 60 23.40 6.67 -26.71
CA ASP A 60 23.46 6.21 -25.30
C ASP A 60 24.08 4.81 -25.13
N ASP A 61 23.96 3.94 -26.14
CA ASP A 61 24.40 2.54 -26.06
C ASP A 61 25.87 2.40 -26.52
N ARG A 62 26.41 3.38 -27.26
CA ARG A 62 27.72 3.30 -27.91
C ARG A 62 28.87 3.03 -26.96
N GLN A 63 28.91 3.70 -25.82
CA GLN A 63 30.00 3.55 -24.86
C GLN A 63 30.04 2.11 -24.31
N HIS A 64 28.88 1.63 -23.86
CA HIS A 64 28.75 0.27 -23.32
C HIS A 64 29.11 -0.81 -24.36
N VAL A 65 28.65 -0.65 -25.61
CA VAL A 65 28.99 -1.58 -26.68
C VAL A 65 30.47 -1.51 -27.03
N ALA A 66 31.08 -0.32 -27.08
CA ALA A 66 32.51 -0.15 -27.35
C ALA A 66 33.38 -0.80 -26.27
N ASP A 67 33.03 -0.62 -25.00
CA ASP A 67 33.74 -1.24 -23.88
C ASP A 67 33.69 -2.78 -23.99
N THR A 68 32.49 -3.34 -24.23
CA THR A 68 32.31 -4.80 -24.40
C THR A 68 33.04 -5.33 -25.65
N PHE A 69 33.05 -4.56 -26.73
CA PHE A 69 33.77 -4.89 -27.95
C PHE A 69 35.28 -4.93 -27.71
N SER A 70 35.84 -3.91 -27.06
CA SER A 70 37.27 -3.85 -26.71
C SER A 70 37.70 -5.01 -25.82
N GLU A 71 36.90 -5.41 -24.83
CA GLU A 71 37.20 -6.57 -23.98
C GLU A 71 37.38 -7.87 -24.79
N ILE A 72 36.51 -8.10 -25.79
CA ILE A 72 36.59 -9.30 -26.64
C ILE A 72 37.72 -9.18 -27.67
N VAL A 73 38.04 -7.96 -28.11
CA VAL A 73 39.16 -7.70 -29.02
C VAL A 73 40.51 -7.92 -28.35
N ASP A 74 40.66 -7.43 -27.12
CA ASP A 74 41.88 -7.46 -26.32
C ASP A 74 42.06 -8.78 -25.53
N GLY A 75 41.00 -9.57 -25.38
CA GLY A 75 41.02 -10.86 -24.70
C GLY A 75 41.77 -11.98 -25.46
N THR A 76 42.39 -12.90 -24.72
CA THR A 76 43.04 -14.11 -25.28
C THR A 76 42.02 -15.16 -25.76
N GLU A 77 42.42 -15.98 -26.74
CA GLU A 77 41.60 -17.01 -27.39
C GLU A 77 40.70 -17.80 -26.42
N GLY A 78 39.39 -17.71 -26.65
CA GLY A 78 38.35 -18.39 -25.88
C GLY A 78 36.97 -17.93 -26.32
N TYR A 79 35.94 -18.75 -26.09
CA TYR A 79 34.54 -18.36 -26.28
C TYR A 79 34.15 -17.31 -25.23
N THR A 80 34.57 -16.07 -25.41
CA THR A 80 34.00 -14.94 -24.66
C THR A 80 32.69 -14.58 -25.34
N THR A 81 31.62 -15.19 -24.87
CA THR A 81 30.25 -14.82 -25.22
C THR A 81 29.82 -13.75 -24.22
N SER A 82 29.86 -12.49 -24.64
CA SER A 82 29.08 -11.43 -23.99
C SER A 82 27.87 -11.16 -24.86
N VAL A 83 26.69 -11.24 -24.25
CA VAL A 83 25.41 -10.87 -24.88
C VAL A 83 25.15 -9.43 -24.54
N VAL A 84 24.91 -8.60 -25.54
CA VAL A 84 24.66 -7.15 -25.39
C VAL A 84 23.34 -6.81 -26.05
N GLU A 85 22.44 -6.17 -25.31
CA GLU A 85 21.24 -5.56 -25.88
C GLU A 85 21.56 -4.12 -26.30
N LEU A 86 21.22 -3.75 -27.52
CA LEU A 86 21.50 -2.42 -28.06
C LEU A 86 20.42 -1.97 -29.03
N ARG A 87 20.27 -0.67 -29.19
CA ARG A 87 19.44 -0.07 -30.23
C ARG A 87 20.26 0.17 -31.48
N PHE A 88 19.82 -0.41 -32.60
CA PHE A 88 20.41 -0.23 -33.91
C PHE A 88 19.47 0.57 -34.81
N ARG A 89 20.02 1.53 -35.56
CA ARG A 89 19.23 2.43 -36.40
C ARG A 89 18.73 1.69 -37.64
N HIS A 90 17.42 1.59 -37.83
CA HIS A 90 16.80 1.11 -39.06
C HIS A 90 16.97 2.13 -40.21
N ALA A 91 16.89 1.70 -41.47
CA ALA A 91 17.09 2.56 -42.64
C ALA A 91 16.10 3.73 -42.76
N ASP A 92 14.91 3.61 -42.15
CA ASP A 92 13.91 4.68 -42.05
C ASP A 92 14.18 5.69 -40.92
N GLY A 93 15.22 5.45 -40.10
CA GLY A 93 15.61 6.29 -38.97
C GLY A 93 15.03 5.88 -37.62
N SER A 94 14.16 4.86 -37.56
CA SER A 94 13.68 4.30 -36.30
C SER A 94 14.75 3.44 -35.59
N TRP A 95 14.49 3.05 -34.34
CA TRP A 95 15.40 2.23 -33.54
C TRP A 95 14.83 0.83 -33.35
N VAL A 96 15.64 -0.18 -33.65
CA VAL A 96 15.33 -1.60 -33.46
C VAL A 96 16.20 -2.13 -32.34
N TRP A 97 15.60 -2.83 -31.38
CA TRP A 97 16.35 -3.46 -30.29
C TRP A 97 16.92 -4.79 -30.75
N LEU A 98 18.24 -4.93 -30.66
CA LEU A 98 18.97 -6.13 -31.01
C LEU A 98 19.65 -6.73 -29.77
N GLU A 99 19.55 -8.04 -29.63
CA GLU A 99 20.44 -8.83 -28.77
C GLU A 99 21.60 -9.31 -29.63
N ALA A 100 22.81 -8.86 -29.33
CA ALA A 100 24.02 -9.16 -30.10
C ALA A 100 25.00 -10.01 -29.30
N GLN A 101 25.51 -11.05 -29.93
CA GLN A 101 26.54 -11.93 -29.39
C GLN A 101 27.74 -11.93 -30.32
N MET A 102 28.91 -11.54 -29.80
CA MET A 102 30.15 -11.56 -30.58
C MET A 102 31.02 -12.78 -30.24
N SER A 103 31.71 -13.30 -31.25
CA SER A 103 32.68 -14.38 -31.12
C SER A 103 33.96 -14.04 -31.87
N ASN A 104 35.11 -14.17 -31.20
CA ASN A 104 36.42 -14.00 -31.82
C ASN A 104 36.75 -15.21 -32.71
N LYS A 105 36.96 -14.94 -34.01
CA LYS A 105 37.34 -15.93 -35.03
C LYS A 105 38.60 -15.51 -35.80
N LYS A 106 39.48 -14.70 -35.19
CA LYS A 106 40.73 -14.22 -35.83
C LYS A 106 41.64 -15.36 -36.29
N ALA A 107 41.67 -16.49 -35.58
CA ALA A 107 42.50 -17.65 -35.89
C ALA A 107 41.88 -18.65 -36.90
N THR A 108 40.67 -18.38 -37.41
CA THR A 108 40.03 -19.21 -38.44
C THR A 108 40.13 -18.55 -39.82
N GLU A 109 39.63 -19.22 -40.88
CA GLU A 109 39.57 -18.64 -42.23
C GLU A 109 38.74 -17.34 -42.31
N ILE A 110 37.89 -17.05 -41.31
CA ILE A 110 37.10 -15.81 -41.23
C ILE A 110 37.99 -14.60 -40.93
N ALA A 111 39.10 -14.79 -40.20
CA ALA A 111 40.08 -13.74 -39.86
C ALA A 111 39.44 -12.44 -39.33
N GLY A 112 38.47 -12.56 -38.41
CA GLY A 112 37.72 -11.44 -37.84
C GLY A 112 36.83 -11.83 -36.67
N TYR A 113 35.88 -10.97 -36.33
CA TYR A 113 34.89 -11.19 -35.28
C TYR A 113 33.51 -11.40 -35.90
N VAL A 114 32.83 -12.47 -35.48
CA VAL A 114 31.48 -12.78 -35.94
C VAL A 114 30.49 -12.31 -34.88
N VAL A 115 29.53 -11.48 -35.28
CA VAL A 115 28.42 -11.02 -34.45
C VAL A 115 27.13 -11.67 -34.95
N SER A 116 26.45 -12.41 -34.09
CA SER A 116 25.05 -12.81 -34.30
C SER A 116 24.15 -11.79 -33.64
N SER A 117 23.11 -11.32 -34.32
CA SER A 117 22.16 -10.37 -33.76
C SER A 117 20.73 -10.83 -33.99
N HIS A 118 19.91 -10.77 -32.95
CA HIS A 118 18.51 -11.16 -32.95
C HIS A 118 17.63 -9.95 -32.61
N ASP A 119 16.51 -9.77 -33.31
CA ASP A 119 15.56 -8.69 -33.00
C ASP A 119 14.75 -9.04 -31.74
N ILE A 120 14.90 -8.22 -30.71
CA ILE A 120 14.19 -8.36 -29.42
C ILE A 120 13.21 -7.21 -29.19
N SER A 121 12.85 -6.45 -30.24
CA SER A 121 11.97 -5.29 -30.13
C SER A 121 10.60 -5.65 -29.55
N GLU A 122 10.03 -6.79 -29.94
CA GLU A 122 8.77 -7.26 -29.37
C GLU A 122 8.92 -7.65 -27.89
N ARG A 123 10.04 -8.29 -27.51
CA ARG A 123 10.36 -8.59 -26.11
C ARG A 123 10.44 -7.30 -25.28
N LYS A 124 11.18 -6.30 -25.76
CA LYS A 124 11.34 -5.01 -25.07
C LYS A 124 10.03 -4.23 -24.97
N ARG A 125 9.17 -4.28 -25.98
CA ARG A 125 7.82 -3.69 -25.89
C ARG A 125 6.97 -4.36 -24.81
N ARG A 126 6.97 -5.70 -24.76
CA ARG A 126 6.23 -6.47 -23.73
C ARG A 126 6.75 -6.18 -22.33
N GLU A 127 8.07 -6.17 -22.13
CA GLU A 127 8.72 -5.80 -20.86
C GLU A 127 8.30 -4.39 -20.40
N GLY A 128 8.42 -3.39 -21.29
CA GLY A 128 8.05 -2.02 -20.95
C GLY A 128 6.56 -1.83 -20.63
N THR A 129 5.66 -2.54 -21.31
CA THR A 129 4.22 -2.51 -20.97
C THR A 129 3.95 -3.14 -19.61
N LEU A 130 4.59 -4.27 -19.29
CA LEU A 130 4.45 -4.91 -17.98
C LEU A 130 4.96 -4.02 -16.85
N GLU A 131 6.09 -3.33 -17.03
CA GLU A 131 6.62 -2.39 -16.02
C GLU A 131 5.66 -1.22 -15.76
N ARG A 132 5.08 -0.65 -16.81
CA ARG A 132 4.10 0.43 -16.68
C ARG A 132 2.81 -0.06 -16.01
N LEU A 133 2.31 -1.25 -16.36
CA LEU A 133 1.15 -1.85 -15.69
C LEU A 133 1.44 -2.13 -14.21
N HIS A 134 2.61 -2.68 -13.88
CA HIS A 134 2.99 -2.90 -12.48
C HIS A 134 3.08 -1.60 -11.68
N LYS A 135 3.56 -0.51 -12.28
CA LYS A 135 3.54 0.81 -11.64
C LYS A 135 2.10 1.26 -11.42
N ALA A 136 1.25 1.22 -12.44
CA ALA A 136 -0.16 1.60 -12.32
C ALA A 136 -0.91 0.80 -11.26
N THR A 137 -0.70 -0.52 -11.17
CA THR A 137 -1.28 -1.35 -10.10
C THR A 137 -0.85 -0.88 -8.71
N ARG A 138 0.43 -0.50 -8.52
CA ARG A 138 0.87 0.05 -7.24
C ARG A 138 0.21 1.39 -6.91
N ASP A 139 0.10 2.26 -7.92
CA ASP A 139 -0.52 3.57 -7.75
C ASP A 139 -2.01 3.43 -7.40
N LEU A 140 -2.75 2.53 -8.07
CA LEU A 140 -4.13 2.17 -7.73
C LEU A 140 -4.25 1.62 -6.30
N MET A 141 -3.32 0.74 -5.90
CA MET A 141 -3.32 0.15 -4.55
C MET A 141 -2.87 1.12 -3.45
N ALA A 142 -2.32 2.29 -3.80
CA ALA A 142 -1.94 3.33 -2.85
C ALA A 142 -3.03 4.41 -2.66
N ALA A 143 -3.95 4.55 -3.62
CA ALA A 143 -5.01 5.54 -3.58
C ALA A 143 -5.95 5.36 -2.37
N THR A 144 -6.43 6.44 -1.77
CA THR A 144 -7.27 6.35 -0.54
C THR A 144 -8.74 6.67 -0.80
N THR A 145 -9.07 7.09 -2.01
CA THR A 145 -10.44 7.45 -2.40
C THR A 145 -10.82 6.85 -3.75
N THR A 146 -12.11 6.58 -3.93
CA THR A 146 -12.66 6.00 -5.15
C THR A 146 -12.43 6.90 -6.36
N ASN A 147 -12.47 8.23 -6.19
CA ASN A 147 -12.17 9.20 -7.25
C ASN A 147 -10.70 9.20 -7.66
N GLU A 148 -9.77 9.04 -6.71
CA GLU A 148 -8.34 8.93 -7.00
C GLU A 148 -8.05 7.65 -7.78
N VAL A 149 -8.62 6.51 -7.35
CA VAL A 149 -8.56 5.23 -8.06
C VAL A 149 -9.07 5.38 -9.50
N ALA A 150 -10.23 6.01 -9.69
CA ALA A 150 -10.79 6.24 -11.02
C ALA A 150 -9.91 7.15 -11.90
N THR A 151 -9.32 8.20 -11.33
CA THR A 151 -8.44 9.12 -12.07
C THR A 151 -7.19 8.40 -12.57
N ILE A 152 -6.48 7.70 -11.67
CA ILE A 152 -5.29 6.89 -12.01
C ILE A 152 -5.65 5.87 -13.09
N ALA A 153 -6.84 5.28 -13.00
CA ALA A 153 -7.24 4.27 -13.96
C ALA A 153 -7.53 4.82 -15.36
N SER A 154 -8.15 6.01 -15.45
CA SER A 154 -8.37 6.69 -16.73
C SER A 154 -7.05 7.09 -17.41
N GLU A 155 -6.10 7.60 -16.63
CA GLU A 155 -4.75 7.93 -17.11
C GLU A 155 -4.01 6.67 -17.59
N THR A 156 -4.07 5.59 -16.80
CA THR A 156 -3.44 4.31 -17.15
C THR A 156 -4.02 3.71 -18.43
N ALA A 157 -5.35 3.73 -18.58
CA ALA A 157 -6.02 3.27 -19.79
C ALA A 157 -5.52 4.05 -21.02
N THR A 158 -5.32 5.37 -20.87
CA THR A 158 -4.79 6.23 -21.93
C THR A 158 -3.33 5.93 -22.27
N GLU A 159 -2.45 5.94 -21.27
CA GLU A 159 -0.99 5.94 -21.48
C GLU A 159 -0.38 4.54 -21.62
N VAL A 160 -0.99 3.54 -20.98
CA VAL A 160 -0.41 2.19 -20.88
C VAL A 160 -1.13 1.22 -21.79
N LEU A 161 -2.47 1.22 -21.76
CA LEU A 161 -3.29 0.31 -22.56
C LEU A 161 -3.55 0.81 -23.98
N GLY A 162 -3.23 2.07 -24.28
CA GLY A 162 -3.49 2.63 -25.61
C GLY A 162 -4.99 2.78 -25.89
N LEU A 163 -5.79 3.04 -24.85
CA LEU A 163 -7.22 3.31 -24.93
C LEU A 163 -7.46 4.82 -24.76
N PRO A 164 -7.17 5.64 -25.80
CA PRO A 164 -7.07 7.08 -25.65
C PRO A 164 -8.41 7.78 -25.43
N MET A 165 -9.53 7.09 -25.66
CA MET A 165 -10.86 7.57 -25.33
C MET A 165 -11.46 6.61 -24.32
N ASN A 166 -11.36 6.94 -23.05
CA ASN A 166 -11.95 6.15 -21.97
C ASN A 166 -12.70 7.01 -20.97
N SER A 167 -13.55 6.36 -20.18
CA SER A 167 -14.25 6.93 -19.03
C SER A 167 -14.57 5.85 -18.01
N ILE A 168 -14.55 6.24 -16.74
CA ILE A 168 -14.95 5.40 -15.62
C ILE A 168 -16.22 5.98 -15.03
N HIS A 169 -17.23 5.12 -14.96
CA HIS A 169 -18.51 5.44 -14.37
C HIS A 169 -18.72 4.57 -13.14
N LEU A 170 -19.03 5.18 -12.01
CA LEU A 170 -19.30 4.47 -10.76
C LEU A 170 -20.80 4.54 -10.43
N TYR A 171 -21.33 3.45 -9.88
CA TYR A 171 -22.73 3.37 -9.50
C TYR A 171 -23.00 4.31 -8.32
N SER A 172 -24.04 5.14 -8.47
CA SER A 172 -24.53 6.03 -7.43
C SER A 172 -25.89 5.54 -6.93
N PRO A 173 -25.99 5.00 -5.69
CA PRO A 173 -27.26 4.56 -5.11
C PRO A 173 -28.29 5.68 -4.96
N GLU A 174 -27.84 6.94 -4.85
CA GLU A 174 -28.73 8.10 -4.71
C GLU A 174 -29.46 8.45 -6.00
N GLN A 175 -28.78 8.28 -7.14
CA GLN A 175 -29.30 8.60 -8.47
C GLN A 175 -29.82 7.36 -9.21
N ASP A 176 -29.47 6.15 -8.72
CA ASP A 176 -29.69 4.87 -9.39
C ASP A 176 -29.09 4.81 -10.81
N ASP A 177 -27.96 5.48 -10.98
CA ASP A 177 -27.26 5.66 -12.25
C ASP A 177 -25.75 5.41 -12.11
N LEU A 178 -25.11 5.00 -13.20
CA LEU A 178 -23.66 4.99 -13.34
C LEU A 178 -23.19 6.41 -13.69
N VAL A 179 -22.53 7.07 -12.75
CA VAL A 179 -22.11 8.47 -12.85
C VAL A 179 -20.64 8.53 -13.30
N PRO A 180 -20.30 9.31 -14.32
CA PRO A 180 -18.90 9.48 -14.74
C PRO A 180 -18.12 10.22 -13.67
N VAL A 181 -17.01 9.62 -13.23
CA VAL A 181 -16.13 10.19 -12.19
C VAL A 181 -14.74 10.53 -12.71
N ALA A 182 -14.30 9.89 -13.80
CA ALA A 182 -13.03 10.16 -14.47
C ALA A 182 -13.14 9.84 -15.97
N TRP A 183 -12.46 10.60 -16.83
CA TRP A 183 -12.41 10.36 -18.27
C TRP A 183 -11.18 11.03 -18.90
N SER A 184 -10.77 10.51 -20.06
CA SER A 184 -9.68 11.09 -20.83
C SER A 184 -10.09 12.39 -21.53
N ASP A 185 -9.15 13.32 -21.69
CA ASP A 185 -9.35 14.58 -22.44
C ASP A 185 -9.91 14.35 -23.85
N ARG A 186 -9.50 13.25 -24.50
CA ARG A 186 -9.95 12.93 -25.86
C ARG A 186 -11.41 12.51 -25.89
N THR A 187 -11.90 11.82 -24.86
CA THR A 187 -13.33 11.50 -24.72
C THR A 187 -14.15 12.78 -24.69
N GLU A 188 -13.78 13.74 -23.83
CA GLU A 188 -14.50 15.01 -23.71
C GLU A 188 -14.44 15.85 -24.99
N ALA A 189 -13.28 15.93 -25.63
CA ALA A 189 -13.11 16.67 -26.88
C ALA A 189 -13.98 16.12 -28.01
N VAL A 190 -14.16 14.80 -28.09
CA VAL A 190 -14.95 14.16 -29.14
C VAL A 190 -16.46 14.21 -28.83
N LEU A 191 -16.86 14.08 -27.56
CA LEU A 191 -18.26 14.18 -27.16
C LEU A 191 -18.75 15.63 -27.08
N GLY A 192 -17.85 16.61 -27.01
CA GLY A 192 -18.17 18.03 -26.86
C GLY A 192 -18.55 18.42 -25.43
N GLY A 193 -18.08 17.66 -24.44
CA GLY A 193 -18.38 17.83 -23.02
C GLY A 193 -18.14 16.54 -22.22
N PRO A 194 -18.38 16.56 -20.90
CA PRO A 194 -18.21 15.38 -20.07
C PRO A 194 -19.13 14.25 -20.55
N PRO A 195 -18.73 12.98 -20.38
CA PRO A 195 -19.61 11.84 -20.62
C PRO A 195 -20.92 11.99 -19.83
N PRO A 196 -22.05 11.47 -20.34
CA PRO A 196 -23.31 11.47 -19.59
C PRO A 196 -23.31 10.37 -18.53
N ALA A 197 -24.20 10.50 -17.53
CA ALA A 197 -24.59 9.40 -16.67
C ALA A 197 -25.34 8.32 -17.46
N ILE A 198 -25.25 7.08 -16.99
CA ILE A 198 -25.72 5.90 -17.72
C ILE A 198 -26.67 5.09 -16.83
N PRO A 199 -27.91 4.84 -17.28
CA PRO A 199 -28.83 3.98 -16.55
C PRO A 199 -28.37 2.51 -16.59
N PRO A 200 -28.42 1.79 -15.46
CA PRO A 200 -28.15 0.37 -15.41
C PRO A 200 -29.12 -0.43 -16.30
N GLY A 201 -28.63 -1.49 -16.94
CA GLY A 201 -29.44 -2.49 -17.65
C GLY A 201 -30.09 -2.10 -18.99
N GLU A 202 -30.31 -0.82 -19.30
CA GLU A 202 -30.97 -0.43 -20.56
C GLU A 202 -29.98 -0.09 -21.69
N SER A 203 -28.84 0.50 -21.34
CA SER A 203 -27.78 0.90 -22.28
C SER A 203 -26.74 -0.20 -22.49
N LEU A 204 -25.88 -0.08 -23.52
CA LEU A 204 -24.77 -1.01 -23.76
C LEU A 204 -23.88 -1.16 -22.51
N ALA A 205 -23.33 -0.05 -22.01
CA ALA A 205 -22.51 -0.02 -20.81
C ALA A 205 -23.28 -0.43 -19.54
N GLY A 206 -24.54 -0.01 -19.41
CA GLY A 206 -25.39 -0.36 -18.28
C GLY A 206 -25.70 -1.86 -18.21
N ARG A 207 -25.81 -2.55 -19.36
CA ARG A 207 -25.93 -4.01 -19.40
C ARG A 207 -24.65 -4.71 -19.02
N ALA A 208 -23.50 -4.24 -19.50
CA ALA A 208 -22.20 -4.80 -19.11
C ALA A 208 -22.04 -4.77 -17.58
N TYR A 209 -22.38 -3.64 -16.94
CA TYR A 209 -22.47 -3.53 -15.48
C TYR A 209 -23.48 -4.50 -14.87
N ALA A 210 -24.76 -4.44 -15.29
CA ALA A 210 -25.83 -5.23 -14.68
C ALA A 210 -25.65 -6.75 -14.83
N THR A 211 -24.98 -7.20 -15.89
CA THR A 211 -24.68 -8.61 -16.13
C THR A 211 -23.30 -9.03 -15.65
N ASN A 212 -22.50 -8.08 -15.15
CA ASN A 212 -21.09 -8.23 -14.82
C ASN A 212 -20.32 -9.02 -15.91
N THR A 213 -20.54 -8.66 -17.17
CA THR A 213 -19.92 -9.31 -18.33
C THR A 213 -19.28 -8.25 -19.23
N LEU A 214 -18.04 -8.52 -19.67
CA LEU A 214 -17.38 -7.69 -20.66
C LEU A 214 -18.17 -7.72 -21.98
N GLU A 215 -18.45 -6.54 -22.54
CA GLU A 215 -19.11 -6.42 -23.84
C GLU A 215 -18.24 -5.61 -24.82
N MET A 216 -17.91 -6.20 -25.97
CA MET A 216 -17.17 -5.54 -27.04
C MET A 216 -18.05 -5.37 -28.28
N TYR A 217 -18.06 -4.16 -28.83
CA TYR A 217 -18.81 -3.79 -30.02
C TYR A 217 -17.86 -3.30 -31.10
N PRO A 218 -17.70 -4.04 -32.22
CA PRO A 218 -16.90 -3.57 -33.36
C PRO A 218 -17.52 -2.33 -34.03
N ASP A 219 -18.85 -2.22 -34.03
CA ASP A 219 -19.59 -1.02 -34.39
C ASP A 219 -20.82 -0.85 -33.47
N VAL A 220 -20.80 0.15 -32.58
CA VAL A 220 -21.88 0.45 -31.66
C VAL A 220 -23.15 0.84 -32.38
N ARG A 221 -23.06 1.41 -33.58
CA ARG A 221 -24.25 1.80 -34.37
C ARG A 221 -25.02 0.60 -34.92
N GLU A 222 -24.41 -0.58 -34.92
CA GLU A 222 -25.06 -1.84 -35.28
C GLU A 222 -25.67 -2.55 -34.06
N ALA A 223 -25.38 -2.08 -32.85
CA ALA A 223 -25.90 -2.66 -31.62
C ALA A 223 -27.35 -2.22 -31.33
N ASP A 224 -28.10 -3.09 -30.67
CA ASP A 224 -29.40 -2.72 -30.11
C ASP A 224 -29.21 -1.83 -28.87
N ASN A 225 -30.09 -0.85 -28.65
CA ASN A 225 -30.11 0.04 -27.47
C ASN A 225 -28.93 1.03 -27.35
N VAL A 226 -28.47 1.58 -28.48
CA VAL A 226 -27.54 2.73 -28.47
C VAL A 226 -28.23 3.96 -27.88
N MET A 227 -27.71 4.47 -26.76
CA MET A 227 -28.25 5.69 -26.12
C MET A 227 -28.19 6.92 -27.03
N ASN A 228 -27.10 7.06 -27.79
CA ASN A 228 -26.91 8.15 -28.75
C ASN A 228 -26.60 7.58 -30.15
N PRO A 229 -27.59 7.42 -31.03
CA PRO A 229 -27.39 6.90 -32.39
C PRO A 229 -26.44 7.76 -33.25
N GLU A 230 -26.32 9.05 -32.94
CA GLU A 230 -25.44 9.99 -33.63
C GLU A 230 -24.03 10.06 -32.99
N THR A 231 -23.71 9.15 -32.07
CA THR A 231 -22.41 9.11 -31.40
C THR A 231 -21.27 9.09 -32.43
N PRO A 232 -20.20 9.90 -32.25
CA PRO A 232 -19.01 9.83 -33.10
C PRO A 232 -18.22 8.52 -32.90
N LEU A 233 -18.47 7.80 -31.80
CA LEU A 233 -17.86 6.52 -31.51
C LEU A 233 -18.36 5.44 -32.48
N ARG A 234 -17.45 4.54 -32.84
CA ARG A 234 -17.66 3.41 -33.74
C ARG A 234 -17.44 2.11 -33.00
N SER A 235 -16.25 1.81 -32.49
CA SER A 235 -16.08 0.65 -31.60
C SER A 235 -16.08 1.05 -30.13
N GLU A 236 -16.62 0.18 -29.27
CA GLU A 236 -16.58 0.34 -27.80
C GLU A 236 -16.26 -0.97 -27.10
N LEU A 237 -15.57 -0.86 -25.96
CA LEU A 237 -15.28 -1.93 -25.03
C LEU A 237 -15.82 -1.52 -23.65
N HIS A 238 -16.72 -2.33 -23.10
CA HIS A 238 -17.36 -2.11 -21.80
C HIS A 238 -16.88 -3.14 -20.81
N LEU A 239 -16.19 -2.70 -19.76
CA LEU A 239 -15.59 -3.56 -18.75
C LEU A 239 -16.28 -3.31 -17.40
N PRO A 240 -17.04 -4.28 -16.87
CA PRO A 240 -17.63 -4.14 -15.55
C PRO A 240 -16.53 -4.15 -14.47
N LEU A 241 -16.79 -3.43 -13.38
CA LEU A 241 -15.92 -3.27 -12.22
C LEU A 241 -16.64 -3.83 -10.98
N GLY A 242 -17.15 -5.06 -11.08
CA GLY A 242 -18.02 -5.65 -10.07
C GLY A 242 -19.27 -4.80 -9.81
N ASP A 243 -19.62 -4.64 -8.54
CA ASP A 243 -20.76 -3.83 -8.11
C ASP A 243 -20.47 -2.32 -8.14
N HIS A 244 -19.22 -1.91 -8.36
CA HIS A 244 -18.79 -0.51 -8.30
C HIS A 244 -19.14 0.29 -9.55
N GLY A 245 -19.10 -0.31 -10.75
CA GLY A 245 -19.36 0.44 -11.98
C GLY A 245 -18.83 -0.17 -13.27
N VAL A 246 -18.48 0.68 -14.24
CA VAL A 246 -18.02 0.27 -15.57
C VAL A 246 -16.90 1.18 -16.08
N LEU A 247 -15.86 0.58 -16.66
CA LEU A 247 -14.88 1.24 -17.50
C LEU A 247 -15.31 1.13 -18.96
N ILE A 248 -15.38 2.25 -19.65
CA ILE A 248 -15.77 2.34 -21.06
C ILE A 248 -14.54 2.81 -21.83
N ALA A 249 -14.18 2.10 -22.89
CA ALA A 249 -13.22 2.56 -23.89
C ALA A 249 -13.88 2.63 -25.26
N GLY A 250 -13.60 3.68 -26.03
CA GLY A 250 -14.18 3.92 -27.34
C GLY A 250 -13.14 4.23 -28.41
N SER A 251 -13.53 4.10 -29.67
CA SER A 251 -12.78 4.58 -30.83
C SER A 251 -13.72 5.11 -31.89
N THR A 252 -13.26 6.07 -32.70
CA THR A 252 -13.98 6.55 -33.88
C THR A 252 -13.81 5.64 -35.10
N THR A 253 -13.03 4.58 -34.97
CA THR A 253 -12.76 3.59 -36.02
C THR A 253 -13.59 2.33 -35.77
N VAL A 254 -14.09 1.70 -36.84
CA VAL A 254 -14.81 0.42 -36.74
C VAL A 254 -13.82 -0.69 -36.47
N GLY A 255 -14.10 -1.54 -35.48
CA GLY A 255 -13.28 -2.71 -35.16
C GLY A 255 -11.85 -2.35 -34.75
N ASP A 256 -11.68 -1.25 -34.00
CA ASP A 256 -10.35 -0.77 -33.58
C ASP A 256 -9.75 -1.61 -32.45
N PHE A 257 -10.58 -2.35 -31.72
CA PHE A 257 -10.16 -3.22 -30.63
C PHE A 257 -10.01 -4.66 -31.11
N ASP A 258 -8.86 -5.26 -30.80
CA ASP A 258 -8.59 -6.66 -31.07
C ASP A 258 -8.69 -7.52 -29.80
N THR A 259 -8.45 -8.83 -29.95
CA THR A 259 -8.48 -9.75 -28.81
C THR A 259 -7.40 -9.44 -27.77
N SER A 260 -6.25 -8.91 -28.17
CA SER A 260 -5.19 -8.54 -27.22
C SER A 260 -5.58 -7.33 -26.37
N ASP A 261 -6.24 -6.35 -26.97
CA ASP A 261 -6.81 -5.20 -26.24
C ASP A 261 -7.83 -5.67 -25.20
N GLU A 262 -8.72 -6.58 -25.58
CA GLU A 262 -9.72 -7.19 -24.69
C GLU A 262 -9.06 -7.84 -23.46
N HIS A 263 -8.05 -8.70 -23.67
CA HIS A 263 -7.38 -9.40 -22.57
C HIS A 263 -6.63 -8.45 -21.64
N LEU A 264 -5.94 -7.44 -22.18
CA LEU A 264 -5.20 -6.46 -21.38
C LEU A 264 -6.15 -5.59 -20.57
N ALA A 265 -7.22 -5.10 -21.20
CA ALA A 265 -8.23 -4.31 -20.53
C ALA A 265 -8.93 -5.12 -19.42
N GLN A 266 -9.23 -6.40 -19.65
CA GLN A 266 -9.85 -7.26 -18.64
C GLN A 266 -8.95 -7.46 -17.40
N ILE A 267 -7.65 -7.71 -17.60
CA ILE A 267 -6.68 -7.81 -16.49
C ILE A 267 -6.64 -6.49 -15.71
N PHE A 268 -6.66 -5.37 -16.43
CA PHE A 268 -6.64 -4.05 -15.82
C PHE A 268 -7.92 -3.74 -15.04
N ALA A 269 -9.09 -4.06 -15.59
CA ALA A 269 -10.38 -3.90 -14.93
C ALA A 269 -10.46 -4.72 -13.62
N ALA A 270 -9.93 -5.94 -13.61
CA ALA A 270 -9.87 -6.75 -12.38
C ALA A 270 -8.97 -6.11 -11.29
N ASN A 271 -7.84 -5.50 -11.68
CA ASN A 271 -7.00 -4.76 -10.73
C ASN A 271 -7.69 -3.48 -10.22
N LEU A 272 -8.44 -2.82 -11.09
CA LEU A 272 -9.23 -1.64 -10.74
C LEU A 272 -10.35 -1.99 -9.77
N GLU A 273 -11.12 -3.04 -10.04
CA GLU A 273 -12.14 -3.59 -9.14
C GLU A 273 -11.54 -3.89 -7.76
N ALA A 274 -10.41 -4.61 -7.70
CA ALA A 274 -9.74 -4.91 -6.44
C ALA A 274 -9.28 -3.67 -5.66
N ALA A 275 -8.91 -2.59 -6.35
CA ALA A 275 -8.54 -1.33 -5.71
C ALA A 275 -9.77 -0.58 -5.17
N LEU A 276 -10.88 -0.58 -5.91
CA LEU A 276 -12.17 -0.01 -5.48
C LEU A 276 -12.69 -0.75 -4.23
N ASP A 277 -12.69 -2.09 -4.26
CA ASP A 277 -13.03 -2.98 -3.15
C ASP A 277 -12.24 -2.65 -1.87
N ARG A 278 -10.94 -2.37 -2.02
CA ARG A 278 -10.06 -2.03 -0.89
C ARG A 278 -10.46 -0.71 -0.26
N VAL A 279 -10.61 0.33 -1.09
CA VAL A 279 -10.95 1.67 -0.62
C VAL A 279 -12.32 1.69 0.05
N GLU A 280 -13.34 1.07 -0.54
CA GLU A 280 -14.67 1.01 0.08
C GLU A 280 -14.65 0.26 1.42
N ARG A 281 -13.88 -0.82 1.52
CA ARG A 281 -13.75 -1.57 2.79
C ARG A 281 -13.06 -0.75 3.86
N GLU A 282 -11.99 -0.04 3.52
CA GLU A 282 -11.27 0.84 4.46
C GLU A 282 -12.19 1.97 4.94
N GLN A 283 -12.91 2.63 4.04
CA GLN A 283 -13.87 3.68 4.39
C GLN A 283 -15.01 3.15 5.27
N ALA A 284 -15.57 1.97 4.94
CA ALA A 284 -16.62 1.35 5.75
C ALA A 284 -16.15 0.97 7.15
N LEU A 285 -14.88 0.58 7.32
CA LEU A 285 -14.27 0.31 8.62
C LEU A 285 -14.12 1.60 9.43
N THR A 286 -13.61 2.66 8.81
CA THR A 286 -13.48 3.98 9.45
C THR A 286 -14.83 4.52 9.91
N GLU A 287 -15.84 4.53 9.03
CA GLU A 287 -17.20 4.97 9.40
C GLU A 287 -17.80 4.13 10.53
N ARG A 288 -17.54 2.82 10.54
CA ARG A 288 -18.03 1.93 11.59
C ARG A 288 -17.39 2.23 12.93
N ASN A 289 -16.10 2.53 12.94
CA ASN A 289 -15.36 2.90 14.15
C ASN A 289 -15.87 4.25 14.69
N GLU A 290 -15.99 5.27 13.83
CA GLU A 290 -16.52 6.59 14.23
C GLU A 290 -17.93 6.49 14.83
N ARG A 291 -18.79 5.63 14.27
CA ARG A 291 -20.14 5.38 14.82
C ARG A 291 -20.10 4.72 16.20
N LEU A 292 -19.13 3.83 16.46
CA LEU A 292 -18.96 3.23 17.79
C LEU A 292 -18.53 4.29 18.81
N ASP A 293 -17.68 5.24 18.40
CA ASP A 293 -17.24 6.35 19.26
C ASP A 293 -18.36 7.31 19.60
N GLU A 294 -19.15 7.71 18.59
CA GLU A 294 -20.33 8.54 18.78
C GLU A 294 -21.34 7.85 19.70
N PHE A 295 -21.59 6.56 19.47
CA PHE A 295 -22.50 5.77 20.31
C PHE A 295 -22.00 5.69 21.76
N ALA A 296 -20.71 5.40 21.97
CA ALA A 296 -20.10 5.37 23.30
C ALA A 296 -20.26 6.72 23.99
N ALA A 297 -19.99 7.84 23.31
CA ALA A 297 -20.12 9.18 23.85
C ALA A 297 -21.56 9.52 24.29
N ILE A 298 -22.57 9.17 23.48
CA ILE A 298 -23.99 9.39 23.82
C ILE A 298 -24.39 8.59 25.06
N VAL A 299 -24.08 7.28 25.08
CA VAL A 299 -24.42 6.40 26.20
C VAL A 299 -23.74 6.88 27.49
N SER A 300 -22.51 7.39 27.40
CA SER A 300 -21.79 7.98 28.54
C SER A 300 -22.59 9.06 29.24
N HIS A 301 -23.06 10.02 28.44
CA HIS A 301 -23.75 11.21 28.92
C HIS A 301 -25.09 10.80 29.54
N ASP A 302 -25.80 9.90 28.88
CA ASP A 302 -27.13 9.48 29.29
C ASP A 302 -27.10 8.59 30.55
N LEU A 303 -26.01 7.87 30.82
CA LEU A 303 -25.81 7.13 32.07
C LEU A 303 -25.25 8.01 33.20
N ARG A 304 -24.31 8.92 32.90
CA ARG A 304 -23.75 9.83 33.91
C ARG A 304 -24.81 10.76 34.51
N ASN A 305 -25.70 11.33 33.69
CA ASN A 305 -26.70 12.26 34.19
C ASN A 305 -27.59 11.72 35.33
N PRO A 306 -28.26 10.56 35.20
CA PRO A 306 -29.03 10.00 36.30
C PRO A 306 -28.14 9.55 37.47
N LEU A 307 -26.91 9.06 37.21
CA LEU A 307 -25.97 8.72 38.28
C LEU A 307 -25.56 9.94 39.08
N SER A 308 -25.19 11.06 38.46
CA SER A 308 -24.83 12.29 39.17
C SER A 308 -26.00 12.82 40.01
N ILE A 309 -27.25 12.65 39.55
CA ILE A 309 -28.44 12.97 40.35
C ILE A 309 -28.53 12.04 41.58
N ILE A 310 -28.36 10.74 41.40
CA ILE A 310 -28.37 9.76 42.50
C ILE A 310 -27.26 10.07 43.50
N GLY A 311 -26.04 10.34 43.03
CA GLY A 311 -24.90 10.72 43.86
C GLY A 311 -25.19 11.98 44.69
N GLY A 312 -25.77 13.02 44.07
CA GLY A 312 -26.17 14.22 44.79
C GLY A 312 -27.22 13.98 45.90
N TYR A 313 -28.20 13.11 45.66
CA TYR A 313 -29.17 12.73 46.69
C TYR A 313 -28.55 11.85 47.79
N LEU A 314 -27.63 10.94 47.43
CA LEU A 314 -26.90 10.12 48.41
C LEU A 314 -26.07 11.01 49.34
N GLN A 315 -25.38 12.02 48.79
CA GLN A 315 -24.59 12.96 49.58
C GLN A 315 -25.47 13.74 50.58
N LEU A 316 -26.63 14.25 50.14
CA LEU A 316 -27.59 14.91 51.04
C LEU A 316 -28.10 13.97 52.15
N LEU A 317 -28.40 12.71 51.81
CA LEU A 317 -28.87 11.72 52.78
C LEU A 317 -27.78 11.37 53.81
N GLN A 318 -26.52 11.28 53.39
CA GLN A 318 -25.38 11.04 54.30
C GLN A 318 -25.14 12.22 55.26
N GLU A 319 -25.46 13.46 54.86
CA GLU A 319 -25.42 14.63 55.76
C GLU A 319 -26.53 14.61 56.81
N GLU A 320 -27.71 14.09 56.47
CA GLU A 320 -28.89 14.05 57.35
C GLU A 320 -28.94 12.79 58.23
N HIS A 321 -28.37 11.69 57.76
CA HIS A 321 -28.50 10.36 58.36
C HIS A 321 -27.19 9.57 58.32
N ASP A 322 -26.79 9.07 59.49
CA ASP A 322 -25.69 8.12 59.63
C ASP A 322 -26.24 6.68 59.50
N SER A 323 -25.93 6.02 58.39
CA SER A 323 -26.41 4.67 58.08
C SER A 323 -25.41 3.92 57.21
N GLU A 324 -25.03 2.72 57.66
CA GLU A 324 -24.20 1.77 56.91
C GLU A 324 -24.79 1.46 55.52
N HIS A 325 -26.12 1.50 55.38
CA HIS A 325 -26.77 1.32 54.08
C HIS A 325 -26.53 2.46 53.10
N LEU A 326 -26.39 3.70 53.58
CA LEU A 326 -26.08 4.86 52.73
C LEU A 326 -24.63 4.82 52.26
N GLU A 327 -23.71 4.38 53.12
CA GLU A 327 -22.31 4.13 52.77
C GLU A 327 -22.20 3.07 51.68
N THR A 328 -22.84 1.90 51.84
CA THR A 328 -22.87 0.86 50.79
C THR A 328 -23.49 1.36 49.47
N MET A 329 -24.52 2.21 49.53
CA MET A 329 -25.12 2.78 48.31
C MET A 329 -24.20 3.77 47.61
N ALA A 330 -23.44 4.58 48.37
CA ALA A 330 -22.45 5.50 47.83
C ALA A 330 -21.28 4.75 47.16
N GLU A 331 -20.78 3.69 47.81
CA GLU A 331 -19.75 2.81 47.23
C GLU A 331 -20.22 2.16 45.93
N ALA A 332 -21.44 1.60 45.91
CA ALA A 332 -22.00 0.99 44.71
C ALA A 332 -22.22 2.01 43.58
N HIS A 333 -22.59 3.25 43.91
CA HIS A 333 -22.75 4.35 42.96
C HIS A 333 -21.41 4.78 42.36
N GLY A 334 -20.38 5.01 43.18
CA GLY A 334 -19.03 5.33 42.72
C GLY A 334 -18.42 4.21 41.87
N ARG A 335 -18.72 2.94 42.21
CA ARG A 335 -18.33 1.79 41.38
C ARG A 335 -19.00 1.79 40.01
N MET A 336 -20.29 2.15 39.92
CA MET A 336 -20.98 2.29 38.64
C MET A 336 -20.39 3.42 37.79
N GLU A 337 -20.05 4.55 38.41
CA GLU A 337 -19.38 5.64 37.69
C GLU A 337 -18.03 5.18 37.13
N THR A 338 -17.19 4.53 37.95
CA THR A 338 -15.90 3.99 37.51
C THR A 338 -16.05 2.97 36.38
N LEU A 339 -16.99 2.01 36.50
CA LEU A 339 -17.26 1.02 35.45
C LEU A 339 -17.64 1.66 34.11
N ILE A 340 -18.48 2.71 34.16
CA ILE A 340 -18.89 3.42 32.95
C ILE A 340 -17.68 4.12 32.35
N GLU A 341 -16.88 4.83 33.15
CA GLU A 341 -15.68 5.51 32.66
C GLU A 341 -14.68 4.55 32.00
N ASP A 342 -14.42 3.42 32.64
CA ASP A 342 -13.52 2.39 32.10
C ASP A 342 -14.05 1.79 30.80
N LEU A 343 -15.33 1.43 30.75
CA LEU A 343 -15.97 0.89 29.54
C LEU A 343 -15.92 1.89 28.38
N LEU A 344 -16.03 3.18 28.67
CA LEU A 344 -15.95 4.23 27.65
C LEU A 344 -14.54 4.48 27.17
N SER A 345 -13.55 4.43 28.06
CA SER A 345 -12.15 4.43 27.67
C SER A 345 -11.84 3.25 26.73
N LEU A 346 -12.38 2.06 27.03
CA LEU A 346 -12.27 0.89 26.18
C LEU A 346 -13.07 0.99 24.86
N ALA A 347 -14.24 1.61 24.87
CA ALA A 347 -15.13 1.66 23.71
C ALA A 347 -14.75 2.72 22.68
N ARG A 348 -14.11 3.82 23.09
CA ARG A 348 -13.58 4.83 22.17
C ARG A 348 -12.47 4.21 21.32
N HIS A 349 -12.78 3.79 20.09
CA HIS A 349 -11.84 3.59 19.01
C HIS A 349 -11.09 4.90 18.73
N GLY A 350 -9.80 4.80 18.43
CA GLY A 350 -8.89 5.95 18.41
C GLY A 350 -7.58 5.60 19.11
N ASP A 351 -6.95 4.53 18.61
CA ASP A 351 -5.59 4.11 18.95
C ASP A 351 -4.53 4.95 18.21
N ASP A 352 -4.91 6.10 17.65
CA ASP A 352 -3.96 7.06 17.12
C ASP A 352 -3.49 7.95 18.26
N VAL A 353 -2.18 7.94 18.50
CA VAL A 353 -1.54 8.99 19.25
C VAL A 353 -1.50 10.22 18.34
N ASP A 354 -2.32 11.23 18.66
CA ASP A 354 -2.48 12.42 17.83
C ASP A 354 -1.15 13.18 17.68
N ASP A 355 -0.44 13.41 18.80
CA ASP A 355 0.83 14.16 18.84
C ASP A 355 1.75 13.66 19.97
N LEU A 356 2.80 12.92 19.61
CA LEU A 356 3.87 12.55 20.55
C LEU A 356 4.70 13.79 20.91
N ASN A 357 4.53 14.29 22.14
CA ASN A 357 5.28 15.43 22.66
C ASN A 357 6.28 14.99 23.74
N PRO A 358 7.39 15.72 23.95
CA PRO A 358 8.27 15.47 25.08
C PRO A 358 7.55 15.77 26.41
N VAL A 359 7.27 14.73 27.21
CA VAL A 359 6.61 14.83 28.51
C VAL A 359 7.61 14.48 29.62
N GLN A 360 7.77 15.38 30.60
CA GLN A 360 8.63 15.14 31.77
C GLN A 360 7.90 14.22 32.75
N LEU A 361 8.36 12.97 32.86
CA LEU A 361 7.63 11.90 33.55
C LEU A 361 7.39 12.21 35.02
N GLY A 362 8.40 12.71 35.73
CA GLY A 362 8.27 13.06 37.15
C GLY A 362 7.20 14.12 37.40
N ALA A 363 7.15 15.17 36.57
CA ALA A 363 6.16 16.24 36.70
C ALA A 363 4.73 15.74 36.41
N LEU A 364 4.58 14.87 35.40
CA LEU A 364 3.29 14.26 35.09
C LEU A 364 2.79 13.37 36.24
N VAL A 365 3.64 12.51 36.78
CA VAL A 365 3.28 11.61 37.88
C VAL A 365 2.88 12.39 39.12
N GLU A 366 3.61 13.45 39.47
CA GLU A 366 3.23 14.33 40.58
C GLU A 366 1.86 15.00 40.35
N ALA A 367 1.57 15.41 39.11
CA ALA A 367 0.27 15.97 38.75
C ALA A 367 -0.87 14.94 38.81
N CYS A 368 -0.61 13.69 38.41
CA CYS A 368 -1.56 12.58 38.53
C CYS A 368 -1.85 12.24 39.98
N TRP A 369 -0.80 12.18 40.81
CA TRP A 369 -0.91 11.89 42.24
C TRP A 369 -1.82 12.89 42.98
N GLY A 370 -1.76 14.17 42.61
CA GLY A 370 -2.64 15.20 43.17
C GLY A 370 -4.13 15.06 42.81
N ASN A 371 -4.46 14.26 41.79
CA ASN A 371 -5.85 14.07 41.32
C ASN A 371 -6.51 12.79 41.85
N VAL A 372 -5.74 11.89 42.46
CA VAL A 372 -6.24 10.62 43.00
C VAL A 372 -6.40 10.73 44.52
N GLU A 373 -7.41 10.08 45.09
CA GLU A 373 -7.55 9.99 46.55
C GLU A 373 -6.50 9.05 47.13
N THR A 374 -5.48 9.60 47.80
CA THR A 374 -4.27 8.85 48.18
C THR A 374 -4.17 8.48 49.67
N ALA A 375 -5.21 8.65 50.49
CA ALA A 375 -5.20 8.35 51.94
C ALA A 375 -3.85 8.61 52.65
N ASN A 376 -3.17 7.57 53.18
CA ASN A 376 -1.83 7.64 53.78
C ASN A 376 -0.70 7.19 52.84
N ALA A 377 -1.01 6.92 51.58
CA ALA A 377 -0.09 6.41 50.57
C ALA A 377 1.00 7.45 50.26
N ARG A 378 2.13 6.96 49.75
CA ARG A 378 3.33 7.78 49.52
C ARG A 378 3.77 7.66 48.07
N LEU A 379 4.20 8.78 47.48
CA LEU A 379 4.83 8.82 46.17
C LEU A 379 6.35 9.02 46.32
N ARG A 380 7.12 8.24 45.57
CA ARG A 380 8.56 8.42 45.40
C ARG A 380 8.90 8.50 43.91
N VAL A 381 9.32 9.68 43.45
CA VAL A 381 9.77 9.89 42.07
C VAL A 381 11.30 9.88 42.04
N GLU A 382 11.86 8.93 41.30
CA GLU A 382 13.29 8.71 41.11
C GLU A 382 13.70 8.82 39.63
N THR A 383 13.00 9.65 38.87
CA THR A 383 13.23 9.87 37.45
C THR A 383 13.11 11.34 37.09
N ASP A 384 14.04 11.81 36.26
CA ASP A 384 13.97 13.10 35.57
C ASP A 384 13.76 12.91 34.05
N GLN A 385 13.42 11.69 33.62
CA GLN A 385 13.32 11.32 32.21
C GLN A 385 12.19 12.06 31.49
N THR A 386 12.43 12.37 30.21
CA THR A 386 11.42 12.85 29.29
C THR A 386 11.09 11.77 28.28
N VAL A 387 9.82 11.47 28.08
CA VAL A 387 9.33 10.46 27.11
C VAL A 387 8.51 11.15 26.02
N LEU A 388 8.60 10.66 24.78
CA LEU A 388 7.73 11.10 23.70
C LEU A 388 6.39 10.38 23.85
N ALA A 389 5.35 11.10 24.25
CA ALA A 389 4.04 10.52 24.51
C ALA A 389 2.91 11.52 24.22
N ASP A 390 1.71 11.01 24.02
CA ASP A 390 0.50 11.79 24.22
C ASP A 390 0.32 12.01 25.73
N GLU A 391 0.39 13.27 26.17
CA GLU A 391 0.31 13.64 27.58
C GLU A 391 -1.00 13.19 28.24
N ASN A 392 -2.13 13.26 27.53
CA ASN A 392 -3.43 12.88 28.08
C ASN A 392 -3.53 11.36 28.26
N ARG A 393 -3.01 10.60 27.29
CA ARG A 393 -2.99 9.12 27.38
C ARG A 393 -2.01 8.64 28.43
N LEU A 394 -0.82 9.25 28.51
CA LEU A 394 0.15 8.90 29.54
C LEU A 394 -0.39 9.22 30.94
N LYS A 395 -1.12 10.34 31.09
CA LYS A 395 -1.83 10.68 32.33
C LYS A 395 -2.81 9.57 32.73
N GLU A 396 -3.65 9.12 31.79
CA GLU A 396 -4.63 8.05 32.02
C GLU A 396 -3.97 6.73 32.44
N LEU A 397 -2.86 6.34 31.80
CA LEU A 397 -2.08 5.17 32.17
C LEU A 397 -1.56 5.27 33.61
N VAL A 398 -0.98 6.41 33.97
CA VAL A 398 -0.39 6.64 35.30
C VAL A 398 -1.48 6.64 36.37
N GLU A 399 -2.60 7.34 36.14
CA GLU A 399 -3.73 7.39 37.08
C GLU A 399 -4.34 6.00 37.31
N ASN A 400 -4.42 5.15 36.28
CA ASN A 400 -4.86 3.76 36.41
C ASN A 400 -3.92 2.94 37.31
N LEU A 401 -2.60 3.05 37.11
CA LEU A 401 -1.64 2.31 37.92
C LEU A 401 -1.58 2.79 39.37
N ILE A 402 -1.67 4.10 39.62
CA ILE A 402 -1.73 4.66 40.98
C ILE A 402 -2.98 4.14 41.70
N ARG A 403 -4.15 4.16 41.03
CA ARG A 403 -5.40 3.65 41.61
C ARG A 403 -5.30 2.17 41.95
N ASN A 404 -4.76 1.35 41.05
CA ASN A 404 -4.53 -0.08 41.29
C ASN A 404 -3.58 -0.32 42.48
N ALA A 405 -2.51 0.46 42.59
CA ALA A 405 -1.57 0.34 43.71
C ALA A 405 -2.25 0.65 45.06
N ILE A 406 -3.14 1.64 45.11
CA ILE A 406 -3.88 2.00 46.33
C ILE A 406 -4.93 0.95 46.67
N GLU A 407 -5.72 0.49 45.68
CA GLU A 407 -6.77 -0.52 45.88
C GLU A 407 -6.18 -1.85 46.40
N HIS A 408 -5.03 -2.28 45.87
CA HIS A 408 -4.45 -3.59 46.21
C HIS A 408 -3.33 -3.54 47.25
N GLY A 409 -2.62 -2.42 47.37
CA GLY A 409 -1.52 -2.23 48.33
C GLY A 409 -1.97 -1.74 49.71
N GLY A 410 -3.20 -1.21 49.82
CA GLY A 410 -3.75 -0.68 51.06
C GLY A 410 -3.36 0.78 51.34
N GLU A 411 -3.86 1.34 52.45
CA GLU A 411 -3.80 2.79 52.73
C GLU A 411 -2.39 3.37 52.89
N ASP A 412 -1.37 2.56 53.21
CA ASP A 412 0.01 2.98 53.49
C ASP A 412 0.99 2.68 52.33
N VAL A 413 0.49 2.25 51.16
CA VAL A 413 1.32 1.82 50.02
C VAL A 413 2.27 2.94 49.55
N THR A 414 3.48 2.57 49.17
CA THR A 414 4.45 3.46 48.51
C THR A 414 4.54 3.14 47.03
N VAL A 415 4.17 4.09 46.17
CA VAL A 415 4.35 4.01 44.73
C VAL A 415 5.67 4.68 44.34
N THR A 416 6.54 3.94 43.67
CA THR A 416 7.84 4.40 43.19
C THR A 416 7.88 4.43 41.67
N VAL A 417 8.31 5.54 41.09
CA VAL A 417 8.53 5.68 39.64
C VAL A 417 10.01 5.93 39.39
N GLY A 418 10.62 5.17 38.48
CA GLY A 418 12.04 5.29 38.17
C GLY A 418 12.40 4.85 36.76
N ASP A 419 13.68 4.99 36.42
CA ASP A 419 14.20 4.66 35.09
C ASP A 419 14.56 3.18 34.97
N LEU A 420 14.34 2.60 33.78
CA LEU A 420 14.92 1.30 33.44
C LEU A 420 16.39 1.46 33.06
N SER A 421 17.20 0.44 33.34
CA SER A 421 18.62 0.47 33.00
C SER A 421 18.84 0.61 31.49
N GLY A 422 19.65 1.58 31.07
CA GLY A 422 20.06 1.73 29.66
C GLY A 422 19.18 2.65 28.80
N ASP A 423 18.44 3.58 29.41
CA ASP A 423 17.49 4.48 28.74
C ASP A 423 16.38 3.74 27.95
N GLU A 424 16.11 2.47 28.30
CA GLU A 424 15.12 1.61 27.61
C GLU A 424 13.67 1.90 28.03
N GLY A 425 13.42 2.88 28.89
CA GLY A 425 12.08 3.25 29.36
C GLY A 425 12.01 3.49 30.87
N PHE A 426 10.85 3.28 31.48
CA PHE A 426 10.58 3.60 32.89
C PHE A 426 9.78 2.49 33.57
N TYR A 427 9.71 2.51 34.90
CA TYR A 427 8.87 1.61 35.67
C TYR A 427 8.01 2.37 36.69
N ILE A 428 6.89 1.75 37.05
CA ILE A 428 6.04 2.13 38.18
C ILE A 428 5.89 0.89 39.05
N GLU A 429 6.31 0.96 40.31
CA GLU A 429 6.23 -0.14 41.27
C GLU A 429 5.52 0.27 42.57
N ASP A 430 4.77 -0.66 43.16
CA ASP A 430 4.22 -0.54 44.51
C ASP A 430 4.91 -1.51 45.48
N ASP A 431 4.75 -1.28 46.78
CA ASP A 431 5.23 -2.18 47.86
C ASP A 431 4.11 -3.04 48.48
N GLY A 432 3.01 -3.23 47.74
CA GLY A 432 1.81 -3.95 48.15
C GLY A 432 1.91 -5.48 48.05
N SER A 433 0.77 -6.15 47.80
CA SER A 433 0.69 -7.62 47.75
C SER A 433 1.31 -8.24 46.50
N GLY A 434 1.49 -7.46 45.44
CA GLY A 434 1.99 -7.89 44.14
C GLY A 434 1.01 -8.78 43.36
N ILE A 435 1.48 -9.27 42.21
CA ILE A 435 0.71 -10.11 41.29
C ILE A 435 1.34 -11.51 41.23
N GLN A 436 0.53 -12.55 41.43
CA GLN A 436 0.97 -13.94 41.36
C GLN A 436 1.50 -14.27 39.96
N GLU A 437 2.59 -15.03 39.86
CA GLU A 437 3.24 -15.37 38.58
C GLU A 437 2.27 -15.99 37.57
N ALA A 438 1.33 -16.82 38.04
CA ALA A 438 0.33 -17.47 37.20
C ALA A 438 -0.66 -16.49 36.55
N ASP A 439 -0.84 -15.31 37.14
CA ASP A 439 -1.82 -14.31 36.69
C ASP A 439 -1.18 -13.25 35.77
N ARG A 440 0.16 -13.14 35.73
CA ARG A 440 0.89 -12.05 35.05
C ARG A 440 0.66 -11.97 33.53
N GLU A 441 0.34 -13.09 32.89
CA GLU A 441 0.00 -13.10 31.46
C GLU A 441 -1.44 -12.60 31.22
N ASP A 442 -2.36 -12.88 32.16
CA ASP A 442 -3.78 -12.63 32.00
C ASP A 442 -4.22 -11.27 32.58
N VAL A 443 -3.41 -10.60 33.41
CA VAL A 443 -3.77 -9.34 34.07
C VAL A 443 -4.11 -8.18 33.11
N PHE A 444 -3.63 -8.23 31.87
CA PHE A 444 -3.96 -7.25 30.83
C PHE A 444 -5.21 -7.60 30.04
N THR A 445 -5.84 -8.75 30.32
CA THR A 445 -7.08 -9.17 29.67
C THR A 445 -8.26 -8.38 30.25
N SER A 446 -9.09 -7.86 29.36
CA SER A 446 -10.31 -7.12 29.72
C SER A 446 -11.22 -7.95 30.65
N GLY A 447 -11.50 -7.42 31.84
CA GLY A 447 -12.35 -8.04 32.85
C GLY A 447 -11.62 -8.94 33.85
N PHE A 448 -10.28 -9.00 33.80
CA PHE A 448 -9.48 -9.70 34.81
C PHE A 448 -9.38 -8.87 36.10
N SER A 449 -9.86 -9.40 37.22
CA SER A 449 -9.69 -8.79 38.55
C SER A 449 -9.60 -9.88 39.62
N THR A 450 -8.69 -9.70 40.58
CA THR A 450 -8.57 -10.54 41.79
C THR A 450 -9.30 -9.93 43.00
N SER A 451 -9.75 -8.68 42.88
CA SER A 451 -10.56 -7.94 43.86
C SER A 451 -12.05 -8.09 43.56
N THR A 452 -12.88 -8.20 44.60
CA THR A 452 -14.34 -8.14 44.46
C THR A 452 -14.86 -6.74 44.15
N GLU A 453 -14.03 -5.70 44.27
CA GLU A 453 -14.37 -4.28 44.08
C GLU A 453 -13.89 -3.73 42.73
N GLY A 454 -12.75 -4.22 42.22
CA GLY A 454 -12.17 -3.80 40.94
C GLY A 454 -13.03 -4.15 39.72
N THR A 455 -12.98 -3.29 38.70
CA THR A 455 -13.69 -3.45 37.42
C THR A 455 -13.02 -4.46 36.49
N GLY A 456 -11.71 -4.66 36.66
CA GLY A 456 -10.86 -5.49 35.80
C GLY A 456 -10.57 -4.89 34.42
N PHE A 457 -10.86 -3.61 34.22
CA PHE A 457 -10.61 -2.91 32.95
C PHE A 457 -9.37 -2.01 32.98
N GLY A 458 -8.93 -1.55 34.16
CA GLY A 458 -7.82 -0.60 34.28
C GLY A 458 -6.50 -1.06 33.63
N LEU A 459 -6.08 -2.31 33.85
CA LEU A 459 -4.87 -2.83 33.21
C LEU A 459 -5.06 -3.08 31.71
N ALA A 460 -6.26 -3.41 31.24
CA ALA A 460 -6.56 -3.50 29.82
C ALA A 460 -6.44 -2.12 29.13
N ILE A 461 -6.85 -1.04 29.82
CA ILE A 461 -6.65 0.35 29.36
C ILE A 461 -5.15 0.69 29.29
N VAL A 462 -4.39 0.34 30.33
CA VAL A 462 -2.91 0.50 30.34
C VAL A 462 -2.28 -0.20 29.14
N LYS A 463 -2.64 -1.46 28.88
CA LYS A 463 -2.12 -2.23 27.75
C LYS A 463 -2.42 -1.56 26.41
N ARG A 464 -3.64 -1.04 26.25
CA ARG A 464 -4.07 -0.35 25.04
C ARG A 464 -3.28 0.94 24.78
N ILE A 465 -3.07 1.75 25.83
CA ILE A 465 -2.27 2.99 25.73
C ILE A 465 -0.82 2.67 25.34
N VAL A 466 -0.24 1.63 25.93
CA VAL A 466 1.12 1.15 25.61
C VAL A 466 1.24 0.72 24.15
N ASP A 467 0.27 -0.07 23.66
CA ASP A 467 0.27 -0.56 22.28
C ASP A 467 0.10 0.59 21.28
N ALA A 468 -0.75 1.59 21.57
CA ALA A 468 -0.93 2.79 20.75
C ALA A 468 0.35 3.63 20.63
N HIS A 469 1.19 3.67 21.68
CA HIS A 469 2.48 4.35 21.66
C HIS A 469 3.62 3.51 21.03
N GLY A 470 3.32 2.27 20.61
CA GLY A 470 4.32 1.31 20.13
C GLY A 470 5.28 0.83 21.23
N TRP A 471 4.90 0.99 22.50
CA TRP A 471 5.69 0.58 23.66
C TRP A 471 5.41 -0.88 24.01
N THR A 472 6.17 -1.43 24.96
CA THR A 472 5.84 -2.74 25.58
C THR A 472 5.75 -2.62 27.09
N VAL A 473 4.89 -3.41 27.72
CA VAL A 473 4.71 -3.44 29.18
C VAL A 473 4.91 -4.87 29.70
N THR A 474 5.66 -5.01 30.79
CA THR A 474 5.87 -6.29 31.49
C THR A 474 5.59 -6.13 32.99
N VAL A 475 5.05 -7.17 33.61
CA VAL A 475 4.84 -7.22 35.07
C VAL A 475 5.91 -8.08 35.73
N THR A 476 6.58 -7.53 36.73
CA THR A 476 7.60 -8.21 37.55
C THR A 476 7.33 -7.99 39.04
N ASP A 477 8.12 -8.63 39.90
CA ASP A 477 8.07 -8.40 41.35
C ASP A 477 8.72 -7.05 41.72
N GLY A 478 8.06 -6.30 42.59
CA GLY A 478 8.58 -5.03 43.13
C GLY A 478 9.81 -5.21 44.03
N SER A 479 10.64 -4.17 44.12
CA SER A 479 11.91 -4.21 44.85
C SER A 479 11.77 -4.45 46.36
N GLN A 480 10.59 -4.14 46.94
CA GLN A 480 10.28 -4.28 48.37
C GLN A 480 9.13 -5.25 48.65
N GLY A 481 8.76 -6.08 47.66
CA GLY A 481 7.43 -6.67 47.57
C GLY A 481 6.55 -5.83 46.62
N GLY A 482 5.34 -6.30 46.30
CA GLY A 482 4.43 -5.58 45.40
C GLY A 482 4.57 -5.88 43.92
N ALA A 483 3.84 -5.13 43.08
CA ALA A 483 3.88 -5.28 41.63
C ALA A 483 4.74 -4.19 40.99
N ARG A 484 5.47 -4.55 39.94
CA ARG A 484 6.29 -3.63 39.14
C ARG A 484 5.90 -3.73 37.67
N PHE A 485 5.47 -2.61 37.10
CA PHE A 485 5.15 -2.47 35.69
C PHE A 485 6.32 -1.79 34.98
N GLU A 486 6.97 -2.50 34.06
CA GLU A 486 8.10 -2.00 33.28
C GLU A 486 7.64 -1.65 31.86
N PHE A 487 7.80 -0.38 31.49
CA PHE A 487 7.44 0.17 30.18
C PHE A 487 8.69 0.37 29.35
N ARG A 488 8.79 -0.32 28.22
CA ARG A 488 9.90 -0.13 27.27
C ARG A 488 9.47 0.75 26.11
N VAL A 489 10.20 1.85 25.94
CA VAL A 489 9.98 2.84 24.90
C VAL A 489 10.95 2.53 23.75
N PRO A 490 10.48 2.35 22.49
CA PRO A 490 11.37 2.17 21.35
C PRO A 490 12.37 3.32 21.29
N GLY A 491 13.66 2.98 21.23
CA GLY A 491 14.75 3.94 21.42
C GLY A 491 14.54 5.23 20.64
N SER A 492 14.47 6.34 21.37
CA SER A 492 14.73 7.67 20.84
C SER A 492 16.18 7.71 20.37
N ASP A 493 16.43 7.24 19.15
CA ASP A 493 17.71 7.44 18.48
C ASP A 493 17.99 8.95 18.46
N ARG A 494 19.12 9.30 19.09
CA ARG A 494 19.65 10.64 19.26
C ARG A 494 19.96 11.36 17.96
#